data_AF-A0A414IQ30-F1
#
_entry.id   AF-A0A414IQ30-F1
#
_cell.length_a   1.000
_cell.length_b   1.000
_cell.length_c   1.000
_cell.angle_alpha   90.00
_cell.angle_beta   90.00
_cell.angle_gamma   90.00
#
_symmetry.space_group_name_H-M   'P 1'
#
loop_
_entity.id
_entity.type
_entity.pdbx_description
1 polymer ?
#
loop_
_entity_poly.entity_id
_entity_poly.type
_entity_poly.pdbx_seq_one_letter_code
_entity_poly.pdbx_strand_id
1 'polypeptide(L)'
;MKSQVLEVKAQVKSTAKSIVDEAKEKGRAALYRVTEFVGIKKRLLNVRTAVKDMIVSTDRDIARTALLAKGLREAGQTINNAFHTFADKPEVDYSQKEQKHPFTKAVLAPMKAVKKLLVSMELQLDASIDKLDNLVMNVQFDKEKRMEHTKDKDQKAPDTEREIIYSPMVAEPQEYKYNADAFEARKTSEAKQETAGKELPKVREDKAR
;
A
#
# COMPACT_ATOMS: atom_id res chain seq x y z
N MET A 1 33.87 23.81 40.07
CA MET A 1 33.12 22.54 40.30
C MET A 1 31.62 22.75 40.43
N LYS A 2 31.10 23.52 41.41
CA LYS A 2 29.63 23.70 41.58
C LYS A 2 28.91 24.29 40.35
N SER A 3 29.53 25.22 39.62
CA SER A 3 28.95 25.84 38.41
C SER A 3 28.78 24.83 37.26
N GLN A 4 29.79 24.00 37.00
CA GLN A 4 29.76 22.96 35.95
C GLN A 4 28.68 21.90 36.23
N VAL A 5 28.47 21.53 37.49
CA VAL A 5 27.42 20.56 37.87
C VAL A 5 26.02 21.12 37.62
N LEU A 6 25.80 22.42 37.85
CA LEU A 6 24.52 23.07 37.57
C LEU A 6 24.25 23.18 36.06
N GLU A 7 25.29 23.42 35.27
CA GLU A 7 25.21 23.48 33.81
C GLU A 7 24.86 22.11 33.20
N VAL A 8 25.55 21.05 33.63
CA VAL A 8 25.24 19.67 33.21
C VAL A 8 23.82 19.30 33.61
N LYS A 9 23.39 19.64 34.82
CA LYS A 9 22.01 19.40 35.28
C LYS A 9 20.99 20.13 34.38
N ALA A 10 21.28 21.35 33.97
CA ALA A 10 20.42 22.11 33.07
C ALA A 10 20.36 21.49 31.67
N GLN A 11 21.49 21.05 31.11
CA GLN A 11 21.56 20.35 29.82
C GLN A 11 20.84 19.01 29.82
N VAL A 12 21.03 18.19 30.86
CA VAL A 12 20.32 16.91 31.00
C VAL A 12 18.81 17.16 31.07
N LYS A 13 18.38 18.17 31.83
CA LYS A 13 16.97 18.53 31.96
C LYS A 13 16.38 19.03 30.63
N SER A 14 17.08 19.89 29.90
CA SER A 14 16.60 20.40 28.60
C SER A 14 16.55 19.30 27.54
N THR A 15 17.57 18.43 27.50
CA THR A 15 17.64 17.30 26.56
C THR A 15 16.54 16.28 26.85
N ALA A 16 16.34 15.90 28.11
CA ALA A 16 15.25 15.01 28.51
C ALA A 16 13.87 15.60 28.15
N LYS A 17 13.68 16.91 28.38
CA LYS A 17 12.44 17.58 28.02
C LYS A 17 12.21 17.57 26.50
N SER A 18 13.24 17.86 25.70
CA SER A 18 13.18 17.82 24.24
C SER A 18 12.78 16.43 23.71
N ILE A 19 13.38 15.35 24.25
CA ILE A 19 13.08 13.97 23.86
C ILE A 19 11.62 13.63 24.19
N VAL A 20 11.15 14.01 25.38
CA VAL A 20 9.77 13.74 25.82
C VAL A 20 8.76 14.49 24.95
N ASP A 21 9.01 15.76 24.66
CA ASP A 21 8.11 16.56 23.84
C ASP A 21 8.07 16.05 22.39
N GLU A 22 9.20 15.64 21.82
CA GLU A 22 9.26 15.00 20.50
C GLU A 22 8.53 13.65 20.47
N ALA A 23 8.68 12.82 21.50
CA ALA A 23 7.97 11.55 21.62
C ALA A 23 6.45 11.75 21.73
N LYS A 24 6.00 12.79 22.45
CA LYS A 24 4.57 13.14 22.54
C LYS A 24 4.02 13.60 21.20
N GLU A 25 4.73 14.46 20.49
CA GLU A 25 4.32 14.94 19.16
C GLU A 25 4.23 13.78 18.16
N LYS A 26 5.26 12.93 18.09
CA LYS A 26 5.23 11.72 17.25
C LYS A 26 4.11 10.75 17.66
N GLY A 27 3.87 10.59 18.96
CA GLY A 27 2.80 9.75 19.50
C GLY A 27 1.41 10.26 19.10
N ARG A 28 1.17 11.57 19.19
CA ARG A 28 -0.07 12.22 18.73
C ARG A 28 -0.25 12.05 17.21
N ALA A 29 0.79 12.30 16.43
CA ALA A 29 0.75 12.14 14.98
C ALA A 29 0.45 10.69 14.56
N ALA A 30 1.04 9.70 15.24
CA ALA A 30 0.73 8.29 15.02
C ALA A 30 -0.73 7.97 15.34
N LEU A 31 -1.26 8.49 16.46
CA LEU A 31 -2.64 8.27 16.85
C LEU A 31 -3.63 8.84 15.82
N TYR A 32 -3.39 10.07 15.34
CA TYR A 32 -4.21 10.68 14.29
C TYR A 32 -4.25 9.83 13.02
N ARG A 33 -3.08 9.37 12.53
CA ARG A 33 -3.02 8.51 11.34
C ARG A 33 -3.82 7.22 11.53
N VAL A 34 -3.73 6.59 12.70
CA VAL A 34 -4.52 5.38 13.02
C VAL A 34 -6.02 5.67 12.99
N THR A 35 -6.47 6.81 13.55
CA THR A 35 -7.89 7.18 13.51
C THR A 35 -8.38 7.45 12.09
N GLU A 36 -7.55 8.07 11.23
CA GLU A 36 -7.85 8.26 9.82
C GLU A 36 -8.00 6.93 9.10
N PHE A 37 -7.10 5.96 9.36
CA PHE A 37 -7.19 4.62 8.78
C PHE A 37 -8.50 3.90 9.12
N VAL A 38 -8.94 3.96 10.38
CA VAL A 38 -10.22 3.38 10.80
C VAL A 38 -11.39 4.08 10.09
N GLY A 39 -11.35 5.40 9.97
CA GLY A 39 -12.34 6.18 9.24
C GLY A 39 -12.39 5.82 7.75
N ILE A 40 -11.23 5.67 7.11
CA ILE A 40 -11.08 5.24 5.71
C ILE A 40 -11.66 3.84 5.53
N LYS A 41 -11.30 2.86 6.39
CA LYS A 41 -11.83 1.50 6.32
C LYS A 41 -13.36 1.47 6.35
N LYS A 42 -13.98 2.21 7.26
CA LYS A 42 -15.44 2.31 7.35
C LYS A 42 -16.06 2.88 6.07
N ARG A 43 -15.44 3.91 5.48
CA ARG A 43 -15.89 4.47 4.20
C ARG A 43 -15.76 3.47 3.06
N LEU A 44 -14.65 2.74 2.96
CA LEU A 44 -14.48 1.69 1.95
C LEU A 44 -15.53 0.58 2.08
N LEU A 45 -15.84 0.13 3.30
CA LEU A 45 -16.91 -0.86 3.52
C LEU A 45 -18.27 -0.35 3.07
N ASN A 46 -18.62 0.90 3.38
CA ASN A 46 -19.87 1.51 2.91
C ASN A 46 -19.92 1.57 1.38
N VAL A 47 -18.83 2.00 0.73
CA VAL A 47 -18.75 2.07 -0.73
C VAL A 47 -18.86 0.68 -1.36
N ARG A 48 -18.17 -0.33 -0.80
CA ARG A 48 -18.27 -1.73 -1.26
C ARG A 48 -19.72 -2.21 -1.26
N THR A 49 -20.44 -1.94 -0.18
CA THR A 49 -21.84 -2.35 -0.04
C THR A 49 -22.72 -1.66 -1.09
N ALA A 50 -22.55 -0.35 -1.27
CA ALA A 50 -23.25 0.40 -2.30
C ALA A 50 -22.94 -0.09 -3.73
N VAL A 51 -21.68 -0.45 -4.02
CA VAL A 51 -21.29 -1.01 -5.33
C VAL A 51 -21.95 -2.36 -5.56
N LYS A 52 -21.98 -3.24 -4.56
CA LYS A 52 -22.68 -4.54 -4.65
C LYS A 52 -24.16 -4.37 -4.94
N ASP A 53 -24.82 -3.47 -4.21
CA ASP A 53 -26.24 -3.17 -4.44
C ASP A 53 -26.48 -2.64 -5.85
N MET A 54 -25.58 -1.79 -6.36
CA MET A 54 -25.66 -1.25 -7.71
C MET A 54 -25.44 -2.32 -8.79
N ILE A 55 -24.57 -3.30 -8.56
CA ILE A 55 -24.39 -4.45 -9.47
C ILE A 55 -25.69 -5.25 -9.54
N VAL A 56 -26.29 -5.56 -8.39
CA VAL A 56 -27.55 -6.31 -8.31
C VAL A 56 -28.70 -5.55 -8.96
N SER A 57 -28.81 -4.24 -8.75
CA SER A 57 -29.83 -3.42 -9.39
C SER A 57 -29.62 -3.35 -10.91
N THR A 58 -28.39 -3.16 -11.35
CA THR A 58 -28.03 -3.14 -12.78
C THR A 58 -28.37 -4.47 -13.45
N ASP A 59 -28.13 -5.60 -12.80
CA ASP A 59 -28.50 -6.92 -13.30
C ASP A 59 -30.01 -7.08 -13.44
N ARG A 60 -30.76 -6.62 -12.45
CA ARG A 60 -32.23 -6.62 -12.50
C ARG A 60 -32.74 -5.75 -13.64
N ASP A 61 -32.16 -4.57 -13.84
CA ASP A 61 -32.59 -3.64 -14.88
C ASP A 61 -32.18 -4.12 -16.28
N ILE A 62 -31.03 -4.78 -16.43
CA ILE A 62 -30.65 -5.49 -17.65
C ILE A 62 -31.71 -6.54 -18.00
N ALA A 63 -32.12 -7.37 -17.04
CA ALA A 63 -33.12 -8.41 -17.25
C ALA A 63 -34.49 -7.82 -17.62
N ARG A 64 -34.95 -6.79 -16.89
CA ARG A 64 -36.21 -6.10 -17.20
C ARG A 64 -36.17 -5.45 -18.58
N THR A 65 -35.08 -4.78 -18.93
CA THR A 65 -34.93 -4.14 -20.24
C THR A 65 -34.94 -5.17 -21.37
N ALA A 66 -34.33 -6.34 -21.16
CA ALA A 66 -34.39 -7.43 -22.12
C ALA A 66 -35.82 -7.98 -22.29
N LEU A 67 -36.57 -8.12 -21.19
CA LEU A 67 -37.97 -8.56 -21.23
C LEU A 67 -38.87 -7.51 -21.91
N LEU A 68 -38.71 -6.23 -21.58
CA LEU A 68 -39.46 -5.14 -22.22
C LEU A 68 -39.16 -5.06 -23.72
N ALA A 69 -37.89 -5.19 -24.11
CA ALA A 69 -37.51 -5.23 -25.51
C ALA A 69 -38.14 -6.42 -26.25
N LYS A 70 -38.24 -7.58 -25.60
CA LYS A 70 -38.94 -8.76 -26.16
C LYS A 70 -40.44 -8.50 -26.32
N GLY A 71 -41.10 -7.92 -25.32
CA GLY A 71 -42.53 -7.58 -25.38
C GLY A 71 -42.86 -6.52 -26.44
N LEU A 72 -42.05 -5.45 -26.54
CA LEU A 72 -42.20 -4.44 -27.59
C LEU A 72 -41.99 -5.02 -28.99
N ARG A 73 -41.05 -5.97 -29.13
CA ARG A 73 -40.81 -6.70 -30.37
C ARG A 73 -42.02 -7.54 -30.76
N GLU A 74 -42.53 -8.36 -29.85
CA GLU A 74 -43.70 -9.23 -30.10
C GLU A 74 -44.92 -8.40 -30.46
N ALA A 75 -45.21 -7.33 -29.70
CA ALA A 75 -46.30 -6.42 -29.99
C ALA A 75 -46.16 -5.76 -31.38
N GLY A 76 -44.97 -5.27 -31.72
CA GLY A 76 -44.70 -4.67 -33.03
C GLY A 76 -44.86 -5.66 -34.19
N GLN A 77 -44.46 -6.92 -33.99
CA GLN A 77 -44.64 -7.99 -34.98
C GLN A 77 -46.13 -8.31 -35.20
N THR A 78 -46.91 -8.44 -34.12
CA THR A 78 -48.38 -8.65 -34.23
C THR A 78 -49.07 -7.49 -34.93
N ILE A 79 -48.71 -6.25 -34.62
CA ILE A 79 -49.29 -5.07 -35.28
C ILE A 79 -48.93 -5.07 -36.77
N ASN A 80 -47.68 -5.37 -37.12
CA ASN A 80 -47.25 -5.39 -38.51
C ASN A 80 -47.90 -6.54 -39.30
N ASN A 81 -48.05 -7.72 -38.70
CA ASN A 81 -48.79 -8.84 -39.30
C ASN A 81 -50.30 -8.56 -39.42
N ALA A 82 -50.88 -7.82 -38.47
CA ALA A 82 -52.25 -7.31 -38.60
C ALA A 82 -52.37 -6.37 -39.82
N PHE A 83 -51.44 -5.43 -40.02
CA PHE A 83 -51.44 -4.59 -41.22
C PHE A 83 -51.24 -5.38 -42.53
N HIS A 84 -50.46 -6.47 -42.50
CA HIS A 84 -50.33 -7.37 -43.65
C HIS A 84 -51.64 -8.09 -43.97
N THR A 85 -52.32 -8.64 -42.96
CA THR A 85 -53.62 -9.31 -43.13
C THR A 85 -54.71 -8.35 -43.59
N PHE A 86 -54.73 -7.11 -43.07
CA PHE A 86 -55.64 -6.07 -43.59
C PHE A 86 -55.38 -5.69 -45.06
N ALA A 87 -54.18 -5.94 -45.57
CA ALA A 87 -53.80 -5.64 -46.95
C ALA A 87 -53.80 -6.90 -47.86
N ASP A 88 -54.45 -7.99 -47.45
CA ASP A 88 -54.46 -9.30 -48.13
C ASP A 88 -53.05 -9.88 -48.40
N LYS A 89 -52.05 -9.49 -47.60
CA LYS A 89 -50.69 -10.01 -47.68
C LYS A 89 -50.50 -11.18 -46.70
N PRO A 90 -49.69 -12.19 -47.07
CA PRO A 90 -49.42 -13.33 -46.20
C PRO A 90 -48.67 -12.89 -44.94
N GLU A 91 -48.88 -13.63 -43.85
CA GLU A 91 -48.21 -13.42 -42.58
C GLU A 91 -46.69 -13.60 -42.71
N VAL A 92 -45.92 -12.73 -42.08
CA VAL A 92 -44.46 -12.80 -42.08
C VAL A 92 -44.00 -13.53 -40.81
N ASP A 93 -43.24 -14.61 -40.99
CA ASP A 93 -42.53 -15.28 -39.88
C ASP A 93 -41.29 -14.46 -39.49
N TYR A 94 -41.26 -14.01 -38.24
CA TYR A 94 -40.17 -13.22 -37.68
C TYR A 94 -39.13 -14.05 -36.90
N SER A 95 -39.23 -15.38 -36.87
CA SER A 95 -38.30 -16.26 -36.12
C SER A 95 -36.84 -16.14 -36.59
N GLN A 96 -36.59 -15.86 -37.88
CA GLN A 96 -35.22 -15.62 -38.36
C GLN A 96 -34.68 -14.21 -38.08
N LYS A 97 -35.54 -13.23 -37.78
CA LYS A 97 -35.15 -11.83 -37.47
C LYS A 97 -34.84 -11.63 -35.98
N GLU A 98 -34.99 -12.67 -35.16
CA GLU A 98 -35.02 -12.58 -33.69
C GLU A 98 -33.74 -12.07 -33.02
N GLN A 99 -32.60 -12.10 -33.71
CA GLN A 99 -31.31 -12.03 -33.02
C GLN A 99 -30.56 -10.68 -33.13
N LYS A 100 -30.96 -9.75 -34.02
CA LYS A 100 -30.10 -8.60 -34.38
C LYS A 100 -30.82 -7.25 -34.45
N HIS A 101 -31.64 -6.91 -33.45
CA HIS A 101 -32.16 -5.54 -33.38
C HIS A 101 -31.08 -4.59 -32.85
N PRO A 102 -30.66 -3.56 -33.63
CA PRO A 102 -29.65 -2.62 -33.19
C PRO A 102 -30.06 -1.84 -31.94
N PHE A 103 -31.37 -1.66 -31.71
CA PHE A 103 -31.92 -1.00 -30.52
C PHE A 103 -31.58 -1.73 -29.22
N THR A 104 -31.78 -3.05 -29.17
CA THR A 104 -31.46 -3.83 -27.96
C THR A 104 -29.96 -3.85 -27.71
N LYS A 105 -29.14 -3.91 -28.76
CA LYS A 105 -27.69 -3.81 -28.65
C LYS A 105 -27.26 -2.42 -28.14
N ALA A 106 -27.88 -1.35 -28.62
CA ALA A 106 -27.56 0.02 -28.23
C ALA A 106 -27.89 0.33 -26.76
N VAL A 107 -28.96 -0.27 -26.21
CA VAL A 107 -29.33 -0.09 -24.79
C VAL A 107 -28.62 -1.08 -23.88
N LEU A 108 -28.47 -2.34 -24.30
CA LEU A 108 -27.90 -3.40 -23.46
C LEU A 108 -26.37 -3.35 -23.35
N ALA A 109 -25.66 -2.95 -24.43
CA ALA A 109 -24.21 -2.84 -24.42
C ALA A 109 -23.67 -1.85 -23.37
N PRO A 110 -24.19 -0.61 -23.25
CA PRO A 110 -23.72 0.33 -22.23
C PRO A 110 -24.02 -0.18 -20.81
N MET A 111 -25.20 -0.77 -20.56
CA MET A 111 -25.52 -1.33 -19.23
C MET A 111 -24.56 -2.46 -18.83
N LYS A 112 -24.21 -3.34 -19.78
CA LYS A 112 -23.20 -4.39 -19.55
C LYS A 112 -21.81 -3.81 -19.30
N ALA A 113 -21.44 -2.71 -19.95
CA ALA A 113 -20.17 -2.04 -19.70
C ALA A 113 -20.13 -1.41 -18.29
N VAL A 114 -21.22 -0.77 -17.85
CA VAL A 114 -21.36 -0.24 -16.49
C VAL A 114 -21.24 -1.36 -15.46
N LYS A 115 -21.91 -2.50 -15.66
CA LYS A 115 -21.76 -3.67 -14.79
C LYS A 115 -20.29 -4.09 -14.65
N LYS A 116 -19.56 -4.21 -15.77
CA LYS A 116 -18.14 -4.60 -15.73
C LYS A 116 -17.30 -3.61 -14.93
N LEU A 117 -17.56 -2.31 -15.07
CA LEU A 117 -16.89 -1.28 -14.29
C LEU A 117 -17.17 -1.43 -12.80
N LEU A 118 -18.43 -1.64 -12.41
CA LEU A 118 -18.80 -1.85 -11.01
C LEU A 118 -18.15 -3.10 -10.41
N VAL A 119 -18.12 -4.21 -11.16
CA VAL A 119 -17.43 -5.44 -10.72
C VAL A 119 -15.92 -5.20 -10.55
N SER A 120 -15.29 -4.42 -11.44
CA SER A 120 -13.88 -4.06 -11.29
C SER A 120 -13.63 -3.18 -10.07
N MET A 121 -14.55 -2.25 -9.78
CA MET A 121 -14.49 -1.39 -8.61
C MET A 121 -14.66 -2.20 -7.32
N GLU A 122 -15.59 -3.16 -7.29
CA GLU A 122 -15.76 -4.09 -6.17
C GLU A 122 -14.46 -4.84 -5.84
N LEU A 123 -13.79 -5.39 -6.86
CA LEU A 123 -12.53 -6.11 -6.68
C LEU A 123 -11.42 -5.19 -6.13
N GLN A 124 -11.33 -3.96 -6.63
CA GLN A 124 -10.36 -2.98 -6.13
C GLN A 124 -10.66 -2.53 -4.70
N LEU A 125 -11.94 -2.42 -4.32
CA LEU A 125 -12.35 -2.11 -2.96
C LEU A 125 -12.02 -3.26 -2.00
N ASP A 126 -12.29 -4.50 -2.40
CA ASP A 126 -11.95 -5.69 -1.62
C ASP A 126 -10.44 -5.77 -1.39
N ALA A 127 -9.63 -5.63 -2.44
CA ALA A 127 -8.17 -5.59 -2.31
C ALA A 127 -7.66 -4.42 -1.45
N SER A 128 -8.34 -3.28 -1.48
CA SER A 128 -8.00 -2.12 -0.64
C SER A 128 -8.35 -2.36 0.82
N ILE A 129 -9.46 -3.04 1.11
CA ILE A 129 -9.85 -3.44 2.46
C ILE A 129 -8.86 -4.47 3.02
N ASP A 130 -8.46 -5.46 2.22
CA ASP A 130 -7.47 -6.48 2.63
C ASP A 130 -6.11 -5.84 2.96
N LYS A 131 -5.67 -4.85 2.17
CA LYS A 131 -4.46 -4.07 2.47
C LYS A 131 -4.55 -3.33 3.81
N LEU A 132 -5.72 -2.77 4.12
CA LEU A 132 -5.95 -2.11 5.40
C LEU A 132 -5.91 -3.10 6.56
N ASP A 133 -6.45 -4.31 6.38
CA ASP A 133 -6.42 -5.35 7.42
C ASP A 133 -5.02 -5.92 7.64
N ASN A 134 -4.26 -6.16 6.58
CA ASN A 134 -2.86 -6.58 6.68
C ASN A 134 -1.99 -5.51 7.35
N LEU A 135 -2.26 -4.22 7.12
CA LEU A 135 -1.55 -3.14 7.81
C LEU A 135 -1.81 -3.16 9.32
N VAL A 136 -3.04 -3.43 9.73
CA VAL A 136 -3.40 -3.57 11.15
C VAL A 136 -2.71 -4.78 11.80
N MET A 137 -2.58 -5.88 11.07
CA MET A 137 -1.92 -7.09 11.57
C MET A 137 -0.39 -6.93 11.67
N ASN A 138 0.26 -6.32 10.67
CA ASN A 138 1.70 -6.05 10.71
C ASN A 138 2.10 -5.18 11.91
N VAL A 139 1.25 -4.20 12.29
CA VAL A 139 1.47 -3.38 13.49
C VAL A 139 1.37 -4.21 14.78
N GLN A 140 0.55 -5.26 14.83
CA GLN A 140 0.48 -6.15 16.00
C GLN A 140 1.72 -7.05 16.10
N PHE A 141 2.16 -7.63 14.98
CA PHE A 141 3.39 -8.43 14.94
C PHE A 141 4.64 -7.60 15.28
N ASP A 142 4.77 -6.37 14.78
CA ASP A 142 5.89 -5.49 15.15
C ASP A 142 5.90 -5.14 16.64
N LYS A 143 4.73 -5.02 17.28
CA LYS A 143 4.63 -4.83 18.73
C LYS A 143 5.08 -6.07 19.49
N GLU A 144 4.65 -7.25 19.05
CA GLU A 144 5.00 -8.52 19.68
C GLU A 144 6.52 -8.79 19.58
N LYS A 145 7.12 -8.61 18.40
CA LYS A 145 8.57 -8.74 18.21
C LYS A 145 9.38 -7.73 19.03
N ARG A 146 8.89 -6.49 19.18
CA ARG A 146 9.54 -5.50 20.05
C ARG A 146 9.46 -5.90 21.52
N MET A 147 8.32 -6.43 21.97
CA MET A 147 8.16 -6.93 23.34
C MET A 147 9.05 -8.14 23.61
N GLU A 148 9.18 -9.06 22.66
CA GLU A 148 10.06 -10.23 22.74
C GLU A 148 11.53 -9.80 22.85
N HIS A 149 11.98 -8.87 22.01
CA HIS A 149 13.33 -8.30 22.11
C HIS A 149 13.62 -7.49 23.38
N THR A 150 12.60 -6.84 23.98
CA THR A 150 12.79 -6.18 25.29
C THR A 150 12.86 -7.19 26.43
N LYS A 151 12.10 -8.29 26.37
CA LYS A 151 12.17 -9.37 27.37
C LYS A 151 13.50 -10.12 27.33
N ASP A 152 14.05 -10.34 26.13
CA ASP A 152 15.39 -10.95 25.98
C ASP A 152 16.52 -10.03 26.44
N LYS A 153 16.30 -8.70 26.45
CA LYS A 153 17.29 -7.72 26.98
C LYS A 153 17.16 -7.51 28.49
N ASP A 154 15.97 -7.66 29.06
CA ASP A 154 15.75 -7.55 30.52
C ASP A 154 16.27 -8.78 31.30
N GLN A 155 16.66 -9.87 30.63
CA GLN A 155 17.30 -11.04 31.27
C GLN A 155 18.83 -11.01 31.29
N LYS A 156 19.47 -9.90 30.87
CA LYS A 156 20.93 -9.74 31.02
C LYS A 156 21.30 -8.43 31.72
N ALA A 157 20.74 -8.22 32.90
CA ALA A 157 21.39 -7.39 33.91
C ALA A 157 22.49 -8.23 34.59
N PRO A 158 23.76 -7.79 34.65
CA PRO A 158 24.75 -8.46 35.47
C PRO A 158 24.44 -8.16 36.93
N ASP A 159 23.94 -9.16 37.67
CA ASP A 159 23.92 -9.16 39.13
C ASP A 159 25.34 -8.86 39.64
N THR A 160 25.57 -7.61 40.03
CA THR A 160 26.85 -7.14 40.56
C THR A 160 26.66 -6.86 42.05
N GLU A 161 26.40 -7.92 42.80
CA GLU A 161 26.46 -7.92 44.27
C GLU A 161 27.21 -9.18 44.72
N ARG A 162 28.54 -9.14 44.61
CA ARG A 162 29.40 -10.01 45.41
C ARG A 162 30.52 -9.17 45.98
N GLU A 163 30.51 -9.08 47.30
CA GLU A 163 31.62 -8.65 48.15
C GLU A 163 32.93 -9.30 47.66
N ILE A 164 33.89 -8.47 47.28
CA ILE A 164 35.27 -8.93 47.10
C ILE A 164 36.11 -8.20 48.15
N ILE A 165 36.46 -8.98 49.15
CA ILE A 165 37.38 -8.67 50.24
C ILE A 165 38.72 -8.21 49.64
N TYR A 166 39.24 -7.12 50.19
CA TYR A 166 40.51 -6.49 49.86
C TYR A 166 41.68 -7.47 50.10
N SER A 167 42.52 -7.67 49.09
CA SER A 167 43.92 -8.08 49.28
C SER A 167 44.74 -7.57 48.08
N PRO A 168 45.70 -6.65 48.28
CA PRO A 168 46.61 -6.24 47.24
C PRO A 168 47.76 -7.23 47.21
N MET A 169 47.94 -7.96 46.12
CA MET A 169 49.16 -8.75 45.92
C MET A 169 49.75 -8.47 44.54
N VAL A 170 50.97 -7.96 44.59
CA VAL A 170 51.86 -7.52 43.53
C VAL A 170 52.52 -8.73 42.85
N ALA A 171 52.51 -8.77 41.50
CA ALA A 171 53.42 -9.46 40.56
C ALA A 171 52.67 -9.60 39.22
N GLU A 172 53.13 -9.35 37.99
CA GLU A 172 54.37 -9.00 37.29
C GLU A 172 53.91 -8.36 35.94
N PRO A 173 54.74 -7.58 35.23
CA PRO A 173 54.32 -6.90 34.00
C PRO A 173 54.14 -7.88 32.84
N GLN A 174 52.89 -8.13 32.41
CA GLN A 174 52.62 -8.73 31.11
C GLN A 174 53.02 -7.73 30.01
N GLU A 175 54.17 -7.98 29.39
CA GLU A 175 54.65 -7.28 28.21
C GLU A 175 53.62 -7.38 27.07
N TYR A 176 52.89 -6.29 26.83
CA TYR A 176 52.03 -6.16 25.67
C TYR A 176 52.90 -5.83 24.45
N LYS A 177 53.21 -6.84 23.63
CA LYS A 177 53.81 -6.62 22.31
C LYS A 177 52.79 -5.96 21.40
N TYR A 178 53.06 -4.72 21.02
CA TYR A 178 52.28 -3.93 20.08
C TYR A 178 52.45 -4.51 18.67
N ASN A 179 51.38 -5.02 18.06
CA ASN A 179 51.39 -5.45 16.67
C ASN A 179 51.48 -4.21 15.77
N ALA A 180 52.69 -3.82 15.39
CA ALA A 180 52.97 -2.68 14.51
C ALA A 180 52.58 -2.92 13.03
N ASP A 181 52.04 -4.08 12.67
CA ASP A 181 51.79 -4.47 11.27
C ASP A 181 50.32 -4.37 10.81
N ALA A 182 49.40 -3.86 11.63
CA ALA A 182 48.00 -3.74 11.20
C ALA A 182 47.70 -2.47 10.37
N PHE A 183 48.66 -1.56 10.17
CA PHE A 183 48.47 -0.30 9.44
C PHE A 183 49.10 -0.24 8.03
N GLU A 184 49.75 -1.31 7.57
CA GLU A 184 50.34 -1.38 6.21
C GLU A 184 49.36 -1.86 5.13
N ALA A 185 48.21 -2.47 5.49
CA ALA A 185 47.24 -2.96 4.52
C ALA A 185 46.27 -1.90 3.94
N ARG A 186 46.42 -0.62 4.34
CA ARG A 186 45.58 0.50 3.84
C ARG A 186 46.32 1.56 3.01
N LYS A 187 47.60 1.33 2.69
CA LYS A 187 48.42 2.28 1.88
C LYS A 187 48.61 1.86 0.42
N THR A 188 48.01 0.76 -0.04
CA THR A 188 48.17 0.26 -1.42
C THR A 188 46.90 0.30 -2.27
N SER A 189 45.75 0.74 -1.73
CA SER A 189 44.48 0.83 -2.50
C SER A 189 44.03 2.25 -2.87
N GLU A 190 44.67 3.31 -2.37
CA GLU A 190 44.38 4.70 -2.79
C GLU A 190 45.24 5.19 -3.97
N ALA A 191 46.19 4.39 -4.47
CA ALA A 191 47.08 4.76 -5.57
C ALA A 191 46.56 4.36 -6.98
N LYS A 192 45.24 4.18 -7.15
CA LYS A 192 44.65 3.77 -8.46
C LYS A 192 43.42 4.56 -8.95
N GLN A 193 43.10 5.72 -8.36
CA GLN A 193 41.95 6.51 -8.84
C GLN A 193 42.22 8.01 -9.04
N GLU A 194 43.48 8.41 -9.25
CA GLU A 194 43.79 9.81 -9.53
C GLU A 194 44.95 9.95 -10.52
N THR A 195 44.74 9.53 -11.77
CA THR A 195 45.48 10.03 -12.97
C THR A 195 44.91 9.38 -14.23
N ALA A 196 43.89 10.01 -14.83
CA ALA A 196 43.59 9.91 -16.27
C ALA A 196 42.51 10.94 -16.65
N GLY A 197 42.82 12.22 -16.41
CA GLY A 197 42.10 13.33 -17.03
C GLY A 197 42.89 13.83 -18.23
N LYS A 198 42.23 13.84 -19.40
CA LYS A 198 42.57 14.44 -20.70
C LYS A 198 43.42 13.61 -21.67
N GLU A 199 42.76 13.19 -22.75
CA GLU A 199 43.09 13.65 -24.11
C GLU A 199 41.85 13.55 -25.02
N LEU A 200 41.50 14.67 -25.66
CA LEU A 200 40.52 14.78 -26.77
C LEU A 200 41.26 14.57 -28.10
N PRO A 201 40.60 14.09 -29.16
CA PRO A 201 40.19 15.01 -30.24
C PRO A 201 38.80 14.68 -30.82
N LYS A 202 37.92 15.68 -30.98
CA LYS A 202 37.58 16.39 -32.23
C LYS A 202 36.93 15.55 -33.37
N VAL A 203 35.63 15.85 -33.57
CA VAL A 203 35.03 16.44 -34.81
C VAL A 203 34.34 15.51 -35.82
N ARG A 204 33.10 15.97 -36.17
CA ARG A 204 32.32 15.92 -37.43
C ARG A 204 31.15 14.93 -37.51
N GLU A 205 29.93 15.48 -37.50
CA GLU A 205 29.01 15.69 -38.66
C GLU A 205 28.39 14.37 -39.13
N ASP A 206 27.06 14.19 -39.05
CA ASP A 206 26.18 14.53 -40.17
C ASP A 206 24.67 14.35 -39.85
N LYS A 207 23.89 14.92 -40.77
CA LYS A 207 22.47 15.28 -40.86
C LYS A 207 21.37 14.19 -40.76
N ALA A 208 20.17 14.78 -40.63
CA ALA A 208 18.86 14.39 -41.20
C ALA A 208 18.04 13.41 -40.34
N ARG A 209 16.74 13.62 -40.14
CA ARG A 209 15.72 14.26 -40.96
C ARG A 209 14.50 14.56 -40.10
#